data_AF-A0A1G7UPQ5-F1
#
_entry.id   AF-A0A1G7UPQ5-F1
#
_cell.length_a   1.000
_cell.length_b   1.000
_cell.length_c   1.000
_cell.angle_alpha   90.00
_cell.angle_beta   90.00
_cell.angle_gamma   90.00
#
_symmetry.space_group_name_H-M   'P 1'
#
loop_
_entity.id
_entity.type
_entity.pdbx_description
1 polymer ?
#
loop_
_entity_poly.entity_id
_entity_poly.type
_entity_poly.pdbx_seq_one_letter_code
_entity_poly.pdbx_strand_id
1 'polypeptide(L)' 'MDYKGLVAGVYTLYTGFCGGALFHLGDGHAVQGCGEIVGTGLEISLDVRFTVQVLKGKTIGWPRGESDTHWFLHRQRQAA' A
#
# COMPACT_ATOMS: atom_id res chain seq x y z
N MET A 1 -3.29 1.40 -6.20
CA MET A 1 -3.41 2.24 -4.96
C MET A 1 -2.73 3.55 -5.24
N ASP A 2 -1.52 3.44 -5.80
CA ASP A 2 -0.85 4.48 -6.58
C ASP A 2 -0.64 5.72 -5.72
N TYR A 3 -0.36 5.44 -4.46
CA TYR A 3 -0.06 6.41 -3.45
C TYR A 3 1.45 6.61 -3.40
N LYS A 4 1.92 7.77 -3.87
CA LYS A 4 3.35 8.11 -3.90
C LYS A 4 4.07 8.04 -2.54
N GLY A 5 3.32 8.03 -1.44
CA GLY A 5 3.88 7.93 -0.09
C GLY A 5 4.17 6.49 0.35
N LEU A 6 3.85 5.48 -0.44
CA LEU A 6 4.19 4.07 -0.17
C LEU A 6 5.63 3.80 -0.62
N VAL A 7 6.58 4.19 0.23
CA VAL A 7 8.02 4.14 -0.02
C VAL A 7 8.75 3.31 1.05
N ALA A 8 10.05 3.08 0.86
CA ALA A 8 10.87 2.42 1.86
C ALA A 8 10.76 3.11 3.24
N GLY A 9 10.65 2.31 4.31
CA GLY A 9 10.47 2.79 5.69
C GLY A 9 9.01 2.93 6.13
N VAL A 10 8.04 2.85 5.21
CA VAL A 10 6.61 2.95 5.56
C VAL A 10 6.05 1.60 6.01
N TYR A 11 5.33 1.61 7.12
CA TYR A 11 4.52 0.48 7.56
C TYR A 11 3.12 0.60 6.99
N THR A 12 2.59 -0.47 6.41
CA THR A 12 1.21 -0.50 5.90
C THR A 12 0.43 -1.66 6.52
N LEU A 13 -0.78 -1.37 6.97
CA LEU A 13 -1.71 -2.29 7.58
C LEU A 13 -2.81 -2.64 6.57
N TYR A 14 -3.07 -3.94 6.42
CA TYR A 14 -4.12 -4.46 5.55
C TYR A 14 -5.09 -5.35 6.35
N THR A 15 -6.34 -5.41 5.90
CA THR A 15 -7.32 -6.35 6.44
C THR A 15 -7.17 -7.70 5.74
N GLY A 16 -6.94 -8.77 6.51
CA GLY A 16 -6.94 -10.13 5.98
C GLY A 16 -8.37 -10.67 5.86
N PHE A 17 -8.97 -10.60 4.67
CA PHE A 17 -10.34 -11.04 4.43
C PHE A 17 -10.49 -12.55 4.19
N CYS A 18 -9.38 -13.26 3.98
CA CYS A 18 -9.35 -14.70 3.71
C CYS A 18 -8.27 -15.41 4.53
N GLY A 19 -8.36 -16.75 4.59
CA GLY A 19 -7.36 -17.59 5.24
C GLY A 19 -5.97 -17.37 4.64
N GLY A 20 -4.98 -17.12 5.49
CA GLY A 20 -3.60 -16.84 5.07
C GLY A 20 -3.35 -15.43 4.53
N ALA A 21 -4.37 -14.56 4.51
CA ALA A 21 -4.35 -13.19 3.99
C ALA A 21 -4.06 -13.03 2.47
N LEU A 22 -3.31 -13.97 1.86
CA LEU A 22 -2.95 -13.98 0.44
C LEU A 22 -2.37 -12.63 -0.01
N PHE A 23 -1.31 -12.18 0.67
CA PHE A 23 -0.66 -10.91 0.38
C PHE A 23 0.00 -10.89 -1.01
N HIS A 24 -0.21 -9.81 -1.76
CA HIS A 24 0.39 -9.57 -3.07
C HIS A 24 0.98 -8.16 -3.13
N LEU A 25 2.05 -8.00 -3.89
CA LEU A 25 2.75 -6.74 -4.15
C LEU A 25 3.26 -6.73 -5.60
N GLY A 26 3.21 -5.57 -6.25
CA GLY A 26 3.66 -5.35 -7.62
C GLY A 26 3.57 -3.87 -7.98
N ASP A 27 3.64 -3.54 -9.27
CA ASP A 27 3.44 -2.19 -9.82
C ASP A 27 4.47 -1.17 -9.31
N GLY A 28 5.72 -1.37 -9.73
CA GLY A 28 6.84 -0.57 -9.25
C GLY A 28 6.99 0.74 -10.01
N HIS A 29 7.02 1.87 -9.29
CA HIS A 29 7.32 3.18 -9.87
C HIS A 29 8.65 3.72 -9.37
N ALA A 30 9.56 4.05 -10.29
CA ALA A 30 10.78 4.79 -9.95
C ALA A 30 10.45 6.23 -9.51
N VAL A 31 9.42 6.84 -10.13
CA VAL A 31 8.85 8.15 -9.75
C VAL A 31 7.36 8.14 -10.09
N GLN A 32 6.52 8.69 -9.20
CA GLN A 32 5.10 8.89 -9.42
C GLN A 32 4.59 10.22 -8.83
N GLY A 33 3.75 10.92 -9.59
CA GLY A 33 3.06 12.13 -9.14
C GLY A 33 1.77 11.85 -8.35
N CYS A 34 1.26 12.85 -7.62
CA CYS A 34 -0.06 12.73 -6.99
C CYS A 34 -1.16 12.54 -8.05
N GLY A 35 -1.96 11.50 -7.89
CA GLY A 35 -3.13 11.25 -8.73
C GLY A 35 -2.84 10.58 -10.05
N GLU A 36 -1.57 10.32 -10.39
CA GLU A 36 -1.17 9.55 -11.59
C GLU A 36 -1.94 9.99 -12.86
N ILE A 37 -2.08 11.31 -13.04
CA ILE A 37 -3.10 11.86 -13.96
C ILE A 37 -2.88 11.51 -15.44
N VAL A 38 -1.66 11.14 -15.80
CA VAL A 38 -1.29 10.69 -17.15
C VAL A 38 -1.52 9.19 -17.35
N GLY A 39 -1.97 8.48 -16.31
CA GLY A 39 -2.36 7.08 -16.31
C GLY A 39 -1.25 6.08 -15.95
N THR A 40 0.00 6.54 -15.78
CA THR A 40 1.14 5.69 -15.41
C THR A 40 2.19 6.49 -14.65
N GLY A 41 2.93 5.82 -13.75
CA GLY A 41 4.20 6.30 -13.23
C GLY A 41 5.37 6.01 -14.17
N LEU A 42 6.59 6.17 -13.65
CA LEU A 42 7.78 5.63 -14.32
C LEU A 42 7.93 4.15 -13.96
N GLU A 43 7.27 3.28 -14.72
CA GLU A 43 7.16 1.84 -14.46
C GLU A 43 8.51 1.11 -14.50
N ILE A 44 8.75 0.26 -13.50
CA ILE A 44 9.98 -0.54 -13.35
C ILE A 44 9.68 -1.94 -12.77
N SER A 45 10.61 -2.88 -13.00
CA SER A 45 10.65 -4.10 -12.20
C SER A 45 11.07 -3.81 -10.75
N LEU A 46 10.60 -4.62 -9.81
CA LEU A 46 10.88 -4.46 -8.38
C LEU A 46 11.91 -5.48 -7.90
N ASP A 47 12.92 -4.98 -7.19
CA ASP A 47 13.74 -5.75 -6.25
C ASP A 47 13.58 -5.09 -4.88
N VAL A 48 12.76 -5.70 -4.02
CA VAL A 48 12.33 -5.11 -2.75
C VAL A 48 12.39 -6.12 -1.62
N ARG A 49 12.74 -5.63 -0.43
CA ARG A 49 12.74 -6.41 0.82
C ARG A 49 11.72 -5.82 1.79
N PHE A 50 10.84 -6.68 2.30
CA PHE A 50 9.83 -6.30 3.29
C PHE A 50 9.64 -7.39 4.34
N THR A 51 8.96 -7.05 5.43
CA THR A 51 8.56 -7.98 6.49
C THR A 51 7.04 -8.00 6.59
N VAL A 52 6.45 -9.19 6.68
CA VAL A 52 5.01 -9.34 6.92
C VAL A 52 4.80 -9.89 8.33
N GLN A 53 3.91 -9.23 9.08
CA GLN A 53 3.54 -9.65 10.42
C GLN A 53 2.02 -9.80 10.52
N VAL A 54 1.57 -10.83 11.24
CA VAL A 54 0.14 -11.05 11.48
C VAL A 54 -0.24 -10.46 12.84
N LEU A 55 -1.04 -9.40 12.82
CA LEU A 55 -1.55 -8.77 14.04
C LEU A 55 -2.89 -9.40 14.44
N LYS A 56 -2.89 -10.25 15.48
CA LYS A 56 -4.09 -10.91 15.99
C LYS A 56 -4.93 -9.96 16.86
N GLY A 57 -6.26 -10.16 16.88
CA GLY A 57 -7.18 -9.36 17.70
C GLY A 57 -7.29 -7.88 17.28
N LYS A 58 -6.91 -7.56 16.04
CA LYS A 58 -6.96 -6.21 15.46
C LYS A 58 -7.83 -6.26 14.21
N THR A 59 -8.75 -5.31 14.09
CA THR A 59 -9.58 -5.15 12.90
C THR A 59 -9.49 -3.70 12.42
N ILE A 60 -9.23 -3.53 11.13
CA ILE A 60 -9.28 -2.23 10.46
C ILE A 60 -10.24 -2.29 9.27
N GLY A 61 -10.88 -1.18 8.94
CA GLY A 61 -11.86 -1.11 7.84
C GLY A 61 -11.25 -0.85 6.47
N TRP A 62 -10.14 -0.11 6.41
CA TRP A 62 -9.45 0.29 5.18
C TRP A 62 -7.94 0.28 5.41
N PRO A 63 -7.12 0.11 4.35
CA PRO A 63 -5.67 0.18 4.48
C PRO A 63 -5.20 1.49 5.11
N ARG A 64 -4.21 1.38 5.99
CA ARG A 64 -3.58 2.51 6.67
C ARG A 64 -2.09 2.37 6.57
N GLY A 65 -1.38 3.48 6.56
CA GLY A 65 0.07 3.44 6.71
C GLY A 65 0.59 4.51 7.64
N GLU A 66 1.82 4.28 8.06
CA GLU A 66 2.57 5.12 8.97
C GLU A 66 3.97 5.31 8.40
N SER A 67 4.36 6.59 8.32
CA SER A 67 5.72 7.04 8.06
C SER A 67 6.28 7.68 9.33
N ASP A 68 7.55 8.07 9.30
CA ASP A 68 8.21 8.76 10.41
C ASP A 68 7.54 10.08 10.82
N THR A 69 6.71 10.67 9.96
CA THR A 69 6.16 12.02 10.17
C THR A 69 4.64 12.06 10.24
N HIS A 70 3.94 11.12 9.59
CA HIS A 70 2.48 11.16 9.47
C HIS A 70 1.88 9.77 9.32
N TRP A 71 0.62 9.66 9.75
CA TRP A 71 -0.26 8.54 9.44
C TRP A 71 -1.15 8.89 8.24
N PHE A 72 -1.49 7.89 7.43
CA PHE A 72 -2.43 8.02 6.33
C PHE A 72 -3.44 6.87 6.29
N LEU A 73 -4.64 7.18 5.81
CA LEU A 73 -5.70 6.22 5.53
C LEU A 73 -5.94 6.22 4.02
N HIS A 74 -5.84 5.05 3.39
CA HIS A 74 -6.18 4.91 1.98
C HIS A 74 -7.58 4.32 1.83
N ARG A 75 -8.49 5.07 1.22
CA ARG A 75 -9.84 4.61 0.87
C ARG A 75 -10.08 4.83 -0.60
N GLN A 76 -10.34 3.75 -1.33
CA GLN A 76 -10.87 3.81 -2.68
C GLN A 76 -12.38 3.61 -2.62
N ARG A 77 -13.13 4.51 -3.25
CA ARG A 77 -14.57 4.32 -3.43
C ARG A 77 -14.74 3.27 -4.52
N GLN A 78 -15.28 2.11 -4.19
CA GLN A 78 -15.73 1.18 -5.22
C GLN A 78 -16.89 1.86 -5.96
N ALA A 79 -16.77 1.95 -7.29
CA ALA A 79 -17.92 2.29 -8.12
C ALA A 79 -18.95 1.16 -7.96
N ALA A 80 -20.21 1.55 -7.76
CA ALA A 80 -21.34 0.62 -7.72
C ALA A 80 -21.59 0.04 -9.12
#